data_AF-A0A383CSX9-F1
#
_entry.id   AF-A0A383CSX9-F1
#
_cell.length_a   1.000
_cell.length_b   1.000
_cell.length_c   1.000
_cell.angle_alpha   90.00
_cell.angle_beta   90.00
_cell.angle_gamma   90.00
#
_symmetry.space_group_name_H-M   'P 1'
#
loop_
_entity.id
_entity.type
_entity.pdbx_description
1 polymer ?
#
loop_
_entity_poly.entity_id
_entity_poly.type
_entity_poly.pdbx_seq_one_letter_code
_entity_poly.pdbx_strand_id
1 'polypeptide(L)'
;MYFYKKFIIVIFFCNLVAEETQNYWSTFYDYSAVSIDGDTIRMEKYKDKKILLVNVASNCGYTPQYKDLQKLHENYGKELAILGFPSN
;
A
#
# COMPACT_ATOMS: atom_id res chain seq x y z
N MET A 1 15.71 -44.07 -34.47
CA MET A 1 16.47 -42.87 -34.03
C MET A 1 15.63 -41.59 -34.14
N TYR A 2 14.39 -41.57 -33.62
CA TYR A 2 13.51 -40.38 -33.60
C TYR A 2 12.95 -40.07 -32.20
N PHE A 3 13.23 -40.92 -31.21
CA PHE A 3 12.65 -40.83 -29.87
C PHE A 3 13.36 -39.78 -28.99
N TYR A 4 14.69 -39.68 -29.05
CA TYR A 4 15.48 -38.72 -28.28
C TYR A 4 15.39 -37.26 -28.78
N LYS A 5 15.13 -37.05 -30.08
CA LYS A 5 15.06 -35.70 -30.67
C LYS A 5 13.79 -34.94 -30.26
N LYS A 6 12.71 -35.66 -29.93
CA LYS A 6 11.44 -35.09 -29.46
C LYS A 6 11.51 -34.71 -27.97
N PHE A 7 12.29 -35.44 -27.18
CA PHE A 7 12.52 -35.15 -25.75
C PHE A 7 13.37 -33.88 -25.54
N ILE A 8 14.38 -33.65 -26.40
CA ILE A 8 15.19 -32.41 -26.42
C ILE A 8 14.35 -31.16 -26.69
N ILE A 9 13.39 -31.23 -27.62
CA ILE A 9 12.54 -30.08 -27.99
C ILE A 9 11.59 -29.71 -26.85
N VAL A 10 11.06 -30.69 -26.12
CA VAL A 10 10.18 -30.46 -24.96
C VAL A 10 10.94 -29.84 -23.78
N ILE A 11 12.18 -30.26 -23.55
CA ILE A 11 13.04 -29.70 -22.48
C ILE A 11 13.46 -28.26 -22.81
N PHE A 12 13.74 -27.93 -24.08
CA PHE A 12 14.13 -26.58 -24.48
C PHE A 12 12.97 -25.58 -24.38
N PHE A 13 11.73 -26.01 -24.64
CA PHE A 13 10.54 -25.14 -24.51
C PHE A 13 10.16 -24.87 -23.05
N CYS A 14 10.48 -25.78 -22.13
CA CYS A 14 10.14 -25.65 -20.71
C CYS A 14 11.00 -24.60 -19.97
N ASN A 15 12.20 -24.29 -20.48
CA ASN A 15 13.10 -23.30 -19.87
C ASN A 15 12.75 -21.83 -20.24
N LEU A 16 11.79 -21.60 -21.13
CA LEU A 16 11.41 -20.25 -21.60
C LEU A 16 10.26 -19.64 -20.78
N VAL A 17 9.59 -20.44 -19.94
CA VAL A 17 8.64 -19.97 -18.95
C VAL A 17 9.22 -20.24 -17.57
N ALA A 18 10.37 -19.61 -17.29
CA ALA A 18 10.67 -19.22 -15.92
C ALA A 18 9.72 -18.05 -15.63
N GLU A 19 8.55 -18.36 -15.06
CA GLU A 19 7.66 -17.34 -14.54
C GLU A 19 8.42 -16.63 -13.42
N GLU A 20 8.95 -15.43 -13.70
CA GLU A 20 9.58 -14.62 -12.68
C GLU A 20 8.53 -14.30 -11.64
N THR A 21 8.59 -14.96 -10.49
CA THR A 21 7.82 -14.58 -9.32
C THR A 21 8.35 -13.24 -8.84
N GLN A 22 7.80 -12.15 -9.40
CA GLN A 22 8.05 -10.81 -8.90
C GLN A 22 7.76 -10.82 -7.40
N ASN A 23 8.77 -10.54 -6.58
CA ASN A 23 8.66 -10.49 -5.13
C ASN A 23 7.65 -9.39 -4.76
N TYR A 24 6.39 -9.77 -4.60
CA TYR A 24 5.28 -8.84 -4.33
C TYR A 24 5.23 -8.53 -2.82
N TRP A 25 6.26 -7.85 -2.33
CA TRP A 25 6.26 -7.26 -0.98
C TRP A 25 6.09 -5.76 -1.12
N SER A 26 4.86 -5.33 -1.40
CA SER A 26 4.51 -3.92 -1.36
C SER A 26 4.48 -3.46 0.10
N THR A 27 5.31 -2.47 0.41
CA THR A 27 5.26 -1.75 1.68
C THR A 27 4.21 -0.65 1.61
N PHE A 28 3.84 -0.11 2.77
CA PHE A 28 2.98 1.07 2.83
C PHE A 28 3.53 2.23 1.98
N TYR A 29 4.84 2.36 1.86
CA TYR A 29 5.49 3.50 1.19
C TYR A 29 5.41 3.45 -0.34
N ASP A 30 5.05 2.30 -0.92
CA ASP A 30 4.91 2.14 -2.36
C ASP A 30 3.57 2.71 -2.87
N TYR A 31 2.65 3.04 -1.97
CA TYR A 31 1.33 3.55 -2.31
C TYR A 31 1.29 5.08 -2.44
N SER A 32 0.23 5.55 -3.09
CA SER A 32 -0.17 6.96 -3.15
C SER A 32 -1.68 7.10 -3.00
N ALA A 33 -2.13 8.26 -2.55
CA ALA A 33 -3.54 8.61 -2.46
C ALA A 33 -3.80 10.02 -2.99
N VAL A 34 -5.02 10.27 -3.45
CA VAL A 34 -5.47 11.61 -3.83
C VAL A 34 -5.96 12.33 -2.57
N SER A 35 -5.52 13.57 -2.36
CA SER A 35 -5.94 14.41 -1.24
C SER A 35 -7.38 14.90 -1.43
N ILE A 36 -7.96 15.49 -0.39
CA ILE A 36 -9.27 16.13 -0.49
C ILE A 36 -9.27 17.32 -1.47
N ASP A 37 -8.11 17.92 -1.71
CA ASP A 37 -7.91 19.02 -2.64
C ASP A 37 -7.60 18.53 -4.08
N GLY A 38 -7.46 17.22 -4.30
CA GLY A 38 -7.19 16.61 -5.61
C GLY A 38 -5.72 16.31 -5.90
N ASP A 39 -4.80 16.63 -5.00
CA ASP A 39 -3.36 16.39 -5.19
C ASP A 39 -2.97 14.94 -4.95
N THR A 40 -2.02 14.42 -5.72
CA THR A 40 -1.45 13.10 -5.45
C THR A 40 -0.41 13.17 -4.32
N ILE A 41 -0.68 12.47 -3.22
CA ILE A 41 0.22 12.31 -2.08
C ILE A 41 0.85 10.93 -2.11
N ARG A 42 2.19 10.85 -2.21
CA ARG A 42 2.94 9.60 -2.05
C ARG A 42 3.11 9.27 -0.57
N MET A 43 2.87 8.02 -0.18
CA MET A 43 2.97 7.55 1.20
C MET A 43 4.42 7.58 1.73
N GLU A 44 5.40 7.55 0.83
CA GLU A 44 6.82 7.76 1.12
C GLU A 44 7.11 9.02 1.96
N LYS A 45 6.30 10.09 1.86
CA LYS A 45 6.50 11.32 2.64
C LYS A 45 6.36 11.12 4.16
N TYR A 46 5.79 9.99 4.57
CA TYR A 46 5.55 9.65 5.97
C TYR A 46 6.58 8.66 6.53
N LYS A 47 7.70 8.42 5.83
CA LYS A 47 8.84 7.68 6.38
C LYS A 47 9.28 8.26 7.73
N ASP A 48 9.77 7.39 8.60
CA ASP A 48 10.24 7.68 9.96
C ASP A 48 9.18 8.21 10.94
N LYS A 49 7.91 8.21 10.54
CA LYS A 49 6.77 8.47 11.42
C LYS A 49 6.03 7.19 11.72
N LYS A 50 5.48 7.12 12.93
CA LYS A 50 4.38 6.19 13.22
C LYS A 50 3.17 6.64 12.40
N ILE A 51 2.38 5.69 11.89
CA ILE A 51 1.26 6.00 11.00
C ILE A 51 -0.01 5.43 11.62
N LEU A 52 -1.02 6.29 11.77
CA LEU A 52 -2.37 5.93 12.17
C LEU A 52 -3.31 6.20 10.99
N LEU A 53 -3.72 5.14 10.31
CA LEU A 53 -4.72 5.20 9.25
C LEU A 53 -6.12 5.13 9.88
N VAL A 54 -7.00 6.06 9.53
CA VAL A 54 -8.35 6.13 10.10
C VAL A 54 -9.36 6.25 8.98
N ASN A 55 -10.29 5.29 8.89
CA ASN A 55 -11.49 5.48 8.10
C ASN A 55 -12.42 6.46 8.85
N VAL A 56 -12.74 7.60 8.23
CA VAL A 56 -13.56 8.64 8.84
C VAL A 56 -14.91 8.74 8.13
N ALA A 57 -15.96 9.09 8.89
CA ALA A 57 -17.29 9.34 8.35
C ALA A 57 -17.87 10.59 9.05
N SER A 58 -18.57 11.45 8.30
CA SER A 58 -19.14 12.70 8.82
C SER A 58 -20.43 12.48 9.62
N ASN A 59 -21.21 11.46 9.28
CA ASN A 59 -22.52 11.14 9.87
C ASN A 59 -22.48 9.83 10.67
N CYS A 60 -21.47 9.66 11.54
CA CYS A 60 -21.32 8.45 12.36
C CYS A 60 -21.40 8.79 13.86
N GLY A 61 -21.86 7.84 14.68
CA GLY A 61 -21.83 7.99 16.15
C GLY A 61 -20.41 8.23 16.72
N TYR A 62 -19.37 7.95 15.93
CA TYR A 62 -17.98 8.16 16.28
C TYR A 62 -17.41 9.52 15.81
N THR A 63 -18.19 10.41 15.19
CA THR A 63 -17.73 11.76 14.82
C THR A 63 -17.06 12.54 15.97
N PRO A 64 -17.43 12.40 17.27
CA PRO A 64 -16.70 13.03 18.36
C PRO A 64 -15.20 12.67 18.44
N GLN A 65 -14.79 11.54 17.84
CA GLN A 65 -13.38 11.10 17.83
C GLN A 65 -12.42 12.09 17.15
N TYR A 66 -12.92 12.96 16.25
CA TYR A 66 -12.09 13.98 15.61
C TYR A 66 -11.36 14.86 16.63
N LYS A 67 -12.01 15.16 17.77
CA LYS A 67 -11.41 15.97 18.83
C LYS A 67 -10.20 15.29 19.46
N ASP A 68 -10.27 13.98 19.66
CA ASP A 68 -9.17 13.23 20.28
C ASP A 68 -8.05 12.92 19.27
N LEU A 69 -8.39 12.70 17.99
CA LEU A 69 -7.41 12.64 16.90
C LEU A 69 -6.65 13.96 16.75
N GLN A 70 -7.34 15.10 16.87
CA GLN A 70 -6.71 16.43 16.85
C GLN A 70 -5.74 16.60 18.02
N LYS A 71 -6.13 16.26 19.26
CA LYS A 71 -5.22 16.30 20.42
C LYS A 71 -4.00 15.40 20.22
N LEU A 72 -4.19 14.23 19.62
CA LEU A 72 -3.09 13.31 19.33
C LEU A 72 -2.11 13.91 18.31
N HIS A 73 -2.62 14.58 17.28
CA HIS A 73 -1.80 15.32 16.32
C HIS A 73 -1.06 16.49 16.98
N GLU A 74 -1.72 17.27 17.84
CA GLU A 74 -1.10 18.38 18.57
C GLU A 74 0.04 17.91 19.47
N ASN A 75 -0.14 16.77 20.14
CA ASN A 75 0.85 16.23 21.07
C ASN A 75 2.00 15.49 20.37
N TYR A 76 1.73 14.80 19.26
CA TYR A 76 2.68 13.86 18.63
C TYR A 76 2.92 14.07 17.14
N GLY A 77 2.42 15.13 16.51
CA GLY A 77 2.46 15.32 15.05
C GLY A 77 3.86 15.32 14.42
N LYS A 78 4.91 15.53 15.22
CA LYS A 78 6.30 15.37 14.79
C LYS A 78 6.63 13.89 14.49
N GLU A 79 6.18 12.98 15.35
CA GLU A 79 6.50 11.54 15.35
C GLU A 79 5.38 10.65 14.80
N LEU A 80 4.14 11.16 14.78
CA LEU A 80 2.93 10.46 14.36
C LEU A 80 2.23 11.20 13.21
N ALA A 81 1.93 10.48 12.14
CA ALA A 81 1.05 10.93 11.06
C ALA A 81 -0.32 10.26 11.19
N ILE A 82 -1.39 11.06 11.23
CA ILE A 82 -2.78 10.58 11.23
C ILE A 82 -3.33 10.82 9.82
N LEU A 83 -3.74 9.75 9.13
CA LEU A 83 -4.25 9.80 7.76
C LEU A 83 -5.74 9.44 7.76
N GLY A 84 -6.59 10.45 7.57
CA GLY A 84 -8.03 10.28 7.49
C GLY A 84 -8.49 9.95 6.06
N PHE A 85 -9.12 8.79 5.88
CA PHE A 85 -9.72 8.36 4.62
C PHE A 85 -11.25 8.32 4.77
N PRO A 86 -12.00 9.22 4.12
CA PRO A 86 -13.45 9.15 4.13
C PRO A 86 -13.95 7.82 3.55
N SER A 87 -14.89 7.17 4.23
CA SER A 87 -15.54 5.95 3.75
C SER A 87 -17.03 5.97 4.09
N ASN A 88 -17.87 5.53 3.16
CA ASN A 88 -19.31 5.37 3.32
C ASN A 88 -19.69 3.92 3.66
#